data_AF-A0A954UGH4-F1
#
_entry.id   AF-A0A954UGH4-F1
#
_cell.length_a   1.000
_cell.length_b   1.000
_cell.length_c   1.000
_cell.angle_alpha   90.00
_cell.angle_beta   90.00
_cell.angle_gamma   90.00
#
_symmetry.space_group_name_H-M   'P 1'
#
loop_
_entity.id
_entity.type
_entity.pdbx_description
1 polymer ?
#
loop_
_entity_poly.entity_id
_entity_poly.type
_entity_poly.pdbx_seq_one_letter_code
_entity_poly.pdbx_strand_id
1 'polypeptide(L)'
;SSNLAEAMDISKEDPSIVERYSQGDPKFRADGAPKMTENFLVARRLVEAGARVVSLNFSRWDWHGNNFGRAREDFPMLDNAVSALVQDLEERGMLRDVSIVVWGEFGRTPKINNNAGRDHWPRVSCALLAGGGLRTGQVIGATNRLGEYAEDRPVQFQEVFATLYHQLGLNLRAIREFDLRGRPQYLIDQGIEPMRELV
;
A
#
# COMPACT_ATOMS: atom_id res chain seq x y z
N SER A 1 -12.37 10.60 -19.43
CA SER A 1 -11.21 10.67 -20.35
C SER A 1 -11.06 9.31 -21.01
N SER A 2 -10.89 9.24 -22.34
CA SER A 2 -10.65 7.98 -23.07
C SER A 2 -9.40 7.27 -22.56
N ASN A 3 -8.36 8.01 -22.19
CA ASN A 3 -7.06 7.46 -21.81
C ASN A 3 -7.12 6.59 -20.55
N LEU A 4 -7.99 6.92 -19.59
CA LEU A 4 -8.19 6.10 -18.38
C LEU A 4 -8.89 4.78 -18.70
N ALA A 5 -9.81 4.76 -19.67
CA ALA A 5 -10.44 3.53 -20.11
C ALA A 5 -9.42 2.63 -20.83
N GLU A 6 -8.55 3.23 -21.66
CA GLU A 6 -7.48 2.49 -22.36
C GLU A 6 -6.39 1.98 -21.40
N ALA A 7 -6.15 2.67 -20.29
CA ALA A 7 -5.21 2.23 -19.26
C ALA A 7 -5.64 0.89 -18.62
N MET A 8 -6.95 0.64 -18.52
CA MET A 8 -7.48 -0.63 -17.99
C MET A 8 -7.36 -1.80 -18.97
N ASP A 9 -7.16 -1.53 -20.26
CA ASP A 9 -6.99 -2.56 -21.28
C ASP A 9 -5.53 -3.02 -21.37
N ILE A 10 -5.17 -4.01 -20.56
CA ILE A 10 -3.81 -4.57 -20.52
C ILE A 10 -3.45 -5.37 -21.79
N SER A 11 -4.42 -5.68 -22.67
CA SER A 11 -4.11 -6.33 -23.95
C SER A 11 -3.32 -5.43 -24.91
N LYS A 12 -3.28 -4.12 -24.60
CA LYS A 12 -2.46 -3.12 -25.29
C LYS A 12 -1.04 -2.98 -24.70
N GLU A 13 -0.67 -3.76 -23.70
CA GLU A 13 0.69 -3.76 -23.13
C GLU A 13 1.55 -4.85 -23.80
N ASP A 14 2.87 -4.67 -23.80
CA ASP A 14 3.79 -5.72 -24.24
C ASP A 14 3.56 -6.99 -23.40
N PRO A 15 3.38 -8.17 -24.03
CA PRO A 15 3.16 -9.43 -23.32
C PRO A 15 4.23 -9.76 -22.27
N SER A 16 5.49 -9.38 -22.51
CA SER A 16 6.59 -9.60 -21.54
C SER A 16 6.44 -8.76 -20.28
N ILE A 17 5.86 -7.56 -20.40
CA ILE A 17 5.54 -6.72 -19.25
C ILE A 17 4.37 -7.33 -18.48
N VAL A 18 3.32 -7.79 -19.17
CA VAL A 18 2.20 -8.49 -18.52
C VAL A 18 2.70 -9.72 -17.76
N GLU A 19 3.57 -10.53 -18.37
CA GLU A 19 4.15 -11.72 -17.75
C GLU A 19 4.95 -11.41 -16.48
N ARG A 20 5.67 -10.27 -16.43
CA ARG A 20 6.44 -9.84 -15.25
C ARG A 20 5.56 -9.69 -14.00
N TYR A 21 4.31 -9.25 -14.14
CA TYR A 21 3.38 -9.14 -13.01
C TYR A 21 2.80 -10.49 -12.57
N SER A 22 3.13 -11.58 -13.27
CA SER A 22 2.54 -12.92 -13.12
C SER A 22 1.04 -12.94 -13.41
N GLN A 23 0.52 -14.15 -13.67
CA GLN A 23 -0.91 -14.37 -13.84
C GLN A 23 -1.62 -14.45 -12.48
N GLY A 24 -2.60 -13.59 -12.30
CA GLY A 24 -3.45 -13.55 -11.12
C GLY A 24 -4.55 -14.61 -11.15
N ASP A 25 -5.37 -14.61 -10.10
CA ASP A 25 -6.56 -15.44 -9.99
C ASP A 25 -7.81 -14.57 -9.75
N PRO A 26 -8.73 -14.48 -10.72
CA PRO A 26 -9.93 -13.65 -10.63
C PRO A 26 -10.98 -14.20 -9.66
N LYS A 27 -10.78 -15.41 -9.12
CA LYS A 27 -11.75 -16.03 -8.22
C LYS A 27 -11.81 -15.32 -6.87
N PHE A 28 -12.99 -14.80 -6.54
CA PHE A 28 -13.32 -14.31 -5.21
C PHE A 28 -13.24 -15.46 -4.18
N ARG A 29 -12.63 -15.16 -3.03
CA ARG A 29 -12.48 -16.11 -1.92
C ARG A 29 -13.02 -15.50 -0.64
N ALA A 30 -14.22 -15.95 -0.25
CA ALA A 30 -14.95 -15.41 0.89
C ALA A 30 -15.17 -13.89 0.74
N ASP A 31 -14.71 -13.10 1.71
CA ASP A 31 -14.84 -11.65 1.82
C ASP A 31 -13.61 -10.88 1.31
N GLY A 32 -12.59 -11.57 0.80
CA GLY A 32 -11.39 -10.93 0.26
C GLY A 32 -11.46 -10.61 -1.22
N ALA A 33 -10.57 -9.72 -1.65
CA ALA A 33 -10.36 -9.44 -3.06
C ALA A 33 -9.83 -10.68 -3.80
N PRO A 34 -10.04 -10.77 -5.12
CA PRO A 34 -9.32 -11.71 -5.97
C PRO A 34 -7.80 -11.56 -5.84
N LYS A 35 -7.04 -12.59 -6.20
CA LYS A 35 -5.56 -12.54 -6.22
C LYS A 35 -5.08 -12.00 -7.57
N MET A 36 -5.60 -10.85 -7.97
CA MET A 36 -5.32 -10.23 -9.29
C MET A 36 -4.03 -9.42 -9.23
N THR A 37 -2.92 -10.01 -9.66
CA THR A 37 -1.62 -9.35 -9.72
C THR A 37 -1.54 -8.34 -10.88
N GLU A 38 -2.34 -8.53 -11.93
CA GLU A 38 -2.47 -7.61 -13.06
C GLU A 38 -3.04 -6.25 -12.65
N ASN A 39 -3.73 -6.15 -11.52
CA ASN A 39 -4.20 -4.87 -10.99
C ASN A 39 -3.05 -3.90 -10.69
N PHE A 40 -1.86 -4.40 -10.37
CA PHE A 40 -0.67 -3.57 -10.16
C PHE A 40 -0.19 -2.96 -11.48
N LEU A 41 -0.22 -3.72 -12.59
CA LEU A 41 0.05 -3.21 -13.93
C LEU A 41 -0.99 -2.16 -14.35
N VAL A 42 -2.27 -2.45 -14.13
CA VAL A 42 -3.35 -1.47 -14.37
C VAL A 42 -3.11 -0.20 -13.56
N ALA A 43 -2.65 -0.30 -12.32
CA ALA A 43 -2.33 0.87 -11.50
C ALA A 43 -1.21 1.72 -12.11
N ARG A 44 -0.11 1.09 -12.58
CA ARG A 44 0.94 1.81 -13.30
C ARG A 44 0.38 2.53 -14.52
N ARG A 45 -0.39 1.84 -15.35
CA ARG A 45 -0.99 2.41 -16.58
C ARG A 45 -1.96 3.55 -16.27
N LEU A 46 -2.73 3.45 -15.18
CA LEU A 46 -3.63 4.52 -14.74
C LEU A 46 -2.85 5.77 -14.32
N VAL A 47 -1.76 5.60 -13.58
CA VAL A 47 -0.87 6.71 -13.19
C VAL A 47 -0.25 7.35 -14.43
N GLU A 48 0.25 6.54 -15.37
CA GLU A 48 0.78 7.00 -16.67
C GLU A 48 -0.28 7.76 -17.49
N ALA A 49 -1.54 7.35 -17.43
CA ALA A 49 -2.67 8.03 -18.05
C ALA A 49 -3.16 9.28 -17.27
N GLY A 50 -2.51 9.63 -16.16
CA GLY A 50 -2.75 10.86 -15.39
C GLY A 50 -3.64 10.71 -14.15
N ALA A 51 -3.95 9.49 -13.72
CA ALA A 51 -4.62 9.27 -12.43
C ALA A 51 -3.72 9.77 -11.29
N ARG A 52 -4.28 10.60 -10.41
CA ARG A 52 -3.52 11.21 -9.29
C ARG A 52 -3.39 10.28 -8.08
N VAL A 53 -4.37 9.40 -7.91
CA VAL A 53 -4.40 8.39 -6.85
C VAL A 53 -5.03 7.14 -7.44
N VAL A 54 -4.39 5.99 -7.21
CA VAL A 54 -4.95 4.67 -7.52
C VAL A 54 -4.95 3.87 -6.23
N SER A 55 -6.11 3.32 -5.87
CA SER A 55 -6.25 2.40 -4.75
C SER A 55 -6.69 1.04 -5.29
N LEU A 56 -6.01 -0.01 -4.87
CA LEU A 56 -6.35 -1.38 -5.22
C LEU A 56 -6.21 -2.28 -3.98
N ASN A 57 -6.86 -3.43 -4.04
CA ASN A 57 -6.71 -4.48 -3.06
C ASN A 57 -6.21 -5.76 -3.75
N PHE A 58 -5.58 -6.62 -2.96
CA PHE A 58 -5.08 -7.91 -3.41
C PHE A 58 -5.36 -8.95 -2.32
N SER A 59 -5.98 -10.05 -2.72
CA SER A 59 -6.28 -11.21 -1.86
C SER A 59 -7.13 -10.92 -0.61
N ARG A 60 -7.26 -11.95 0.23
CA ARG A 60 -7.77 -11.92 1.60
C ARG A 60 -6.59 -11.97 2.57
N TRP A 61 -6.62 -11.18 3.64
CA TRP A 61 -5.57 -11.18 4.68
C TRP A 61 -6.05 -11.67 6.06
N ASP A 62 -7.33 -11.99 6.17
CA ASP A 62 -7.98 -12.39 7.42
C ASP A 62 -7.86 -13.89 7.70
N TRP A 63 -6.66 -14.35 8.03
CA TRP A 63 -6.33 -15.77 8.15
C TRP A 63 -6.37 -16.27 9.60
N HIS A 64 -7.58 -16.51 10.10
CA HIS A 64 -7.81 -17.15 11.41
C HIS A 64 -7.50 -18.66 11.46
N GLY A 65 -7.07 -19.24 10.34
CA GLY A 65 -6.58 -20.62 10.26
C GLY A 65 -5.77 -20.86 8.99
N ASN A 66 -4.91 -21.89 9.00
CA ASN A 66 -3.98 -22.22 7.92
C ASN A 66 -3.19 -21.00 7.38
N ASN A 67 -2.73 -20.13 8.29
CA ASN A 67 -1.99 -18.91 7.94
C ASN A 67 -0.74 -19.26 7.10
N PHE A 68 0.00 -20.30 7.46
CA PHE A 68 1.24 -20.68 6.77
C PHE A 68 1.02 -21.23 5.36
N GLY A 69 -0.08 -21.96 5.12
CA GLY A 69 -0.43 -22.41 3.77
C GLY A 69 -0.73 -21.22 2.88
N ARG A 70 -1.62 -20.33 3.35
CA ARG A 70 -2.00 -19.11 2.62
C ARG A 70 -0.83 -18.16 2.41
N ALA A 71 0.03 -17.97 3.41
CA ALA A 71 1.23 -17.15 3.32
C ALA A 71 2.17 -17.61 2.19
N ARG A 72 2.34 -18.93 2.01
CA ARG A 72 3.19 -19.48 0.94
C ARG A 72 2.63 -19.27 -0.47
N GLU A 73 1.32 -19.04 -0.58
CA GLU A 73 0.68 -18.68 -1.85
C GLU A 73 0.72 -17.17 -2.07
N ASP A 74 0.25 -16.40 -1.10
CA ASP A 74 -0.10 -15.00 -1.29
C ASP A 74 1.10 -14.06 -1.19
N PHE A 75 2.07 -14.32 -0.31
CA PHE A 75 3.23 -13.45 -0.18
C PHE A 75 4.10 -13.43 -1.44
N PRO A 76 4.44 -14.57 -2.07
CA PRO A 76 5.20 -14.55 -3.33
C PRO A 76 4.49 -13.80 -4.46
N MET A 77 3.15 -13.92 -4.54
CA MET A 77 2.36 -13.19 -5.55
C MET A 77 2.40 -11.68 -5.30
N LEU A 78 2.21 -11.25 -4.05
CA LEU A 78 2.29 -9.84 -3.68
C LEU A 78 3.69 -9.28 -3.91
N ASP A 79 4.72 -10.01 -3.45
CA ASP A 79 6.13 -9.62 -3.59
C ASP A 79 6.52 -9.42 -5.06
N ASN A 80 6.14 -10.37 -5.93
CA ASN A 80 6.38 -10.25 -7.37
C ASN A 80 5.66 -9.05 -7.97
N ALA A 81 4.37 -8.84 -7.66
CA ALA A 81 3.57 -7.77 -8.26
C ALA A 81 4.03 -6.36 -7.79
N VAL A 82 4.37 -6.21 -6.51
CA VAL A 82 4.93 -4.96 -5.96
C VAL A 82 6.33 -4.69 -6.54
N SER A 83 7.18 -5.71 -6.62
CA SER A 83 8.52 -5.58 -7.21
C SER A 83 8.44 -5.19 -8.69
N ALA A 84 7.55 -5.83 -9.46
CA ALA A 84 7.30 -5.49 -10.85
C ALA A 84 6.83 -4.05 -11.01
N LEU A 85 5.90 -3.57 -10.16
CA LEU A 85 5.44 -2.19 -10.17
C LEU A 85 6.57 -1.19 -9.92
N VAL A 86 7.41 -1.43 -8.91
CA VAL A 86 8.54 -0.55 -8.58
C VAL A 86 9.54 -0.49 -9.75
N GLN A 87 9.91 -1.65 -10.31
CA GLN A 87 10.84 -1.74 -11.43
C GLN A 87 10.29 -1.08 -12.70
N ASP A 88 9.02 -1.31 -13.03
CA ASP A 88 8.38 -0.73 -14.23
C ASP A 88 8.29 0.80 -14.12
N LEU A 89 7.98 1.33 -12.92
CA LEU A 89 8.04 2.77 -12.68
C LEU A 89 9.47 3.33 -12.76
N GLU A 90 10.49 2.57 -12.33
CA GLU A 90 11.89 2.98 -12.43
C GLU A 90 12.36 3.02 -13.89
N GLU A 91 12.10 1.95 -14.65
CA GLU A 91 12.44 1.83 -16.07
C GLU A 91 11.80 2.94 -16.92
N ARG A 92 10.62 3.43 -16.51
CA ARG A 92 9.91 4.54 -17.16
C ARG A 92 10.31 5.91 -16.64
N GLY A 93 11.20 6.00 -15.66
CA GLY A 93 11.60 7.26 -15.03
C GLY A 93 10.50 7.92 -14.19
N MET A 94 9.44 7.18 -13.83
CA MET A 94 8.29 7.66 -13.07
C MET A 94 8.43 7.45 -11.56
N LEU A 95 9.32 6.55 -11.11
CA LEU A 95 9.42 6.16 -9.70
C LEU A 95 9.68 7.35 -8.77
N ARG A 96 10.37 8.40 -9.24
CA ARG A 96 10.62 9.62 -8.46
C ARG A 96 9.34 10.42 -8.20
N ASP A 97 8.34 10.34 -9.08
CA ASP A 97 7.11 11.14 -9.01
C ASP A 97 5.91 10.35 -8.44
N VAL A 98 6.07 9.04 -8.21
CA VAL A 98 4.99 8.14 -7.76
C VAL A 98 5.33 7.54 -6.41
N SER A 99 4.61 7.95 -5.36
CA SER A 99 4.66 7.28 -4.05
C SER A 99 3.81 6.00 -4.05
N ILE A 100 4.41 4.90 -3.63
CA ILE A 100 3.73 3.62 -3.41
C ILE A 100 3.62 3.39 -1.91
N VAL A 101 2.43 3.03 -1.44
CA VAL A 101 2.18 2.59 -0.06
C VAL A 101 1.47 1.24 -0.09
N VAL A 102 2.07 0.24 0.57
CA VAL A 102 1.50 -1.09 0.72
C VAL A 102 1.31 -1.38 2.21
N TRP A 103 0.07 -1.53 2.63
CA TRP A 103 -0.28 -1.81 4.03
C TRP A 103 -1.65 -2.50 4.15
N GLY A 104 -1.99 -2.93 5.36
CA GLY A 104 -3.32 -3.39 5.73
C GLY A 104 -4.01 -2.45 6.72
N GLU A 105 -5.25 -2.76 7.07
CA GLU A 105 -6.05 -1.99 8.02
C GLU A 105 -5.51 -2.05 9.46
N PHE A 106 -5.07 -3.23 9.89
CA PHE A 106 -4.50 -3.50 11.22
C PHE A 106 -3.60 -4.74 11.18
N GLY A 107 -2.81 -4.94 12.25
CA GLY A 107 -1.91 -6.09 12.35
C GLY A 107 -2.56 -7.37 12.83
N ARG A 108 -1.75 -8.41 12.96
CA ARG A 108 -2.17 -9.76 13.35
C ARG A 108 -1.43 -10.21 14.59
N THR A 109 -2.08 -11.02 15.43
CA THR A 109 -1.48 -11.46 16.69
C THR A 109 -0.11 -12.08 16.42
N PRO A 110 0.94 -11.72 17.20
CA PRO A 110 2.25 -12.35 17.05
C PRO A 110 2.22 -13.83 17.46
N LYS A 111 1.30 -14.20 18.36
CA LYS A 111 1.02 -15.58 18.74
C LYS A 111 0.10 -16.27 17.72
N ILE A 112 0.45 -17.50 17.38
CA ILE A 112 -0.36 -18.40 16.54
C ILE A 112 -1.49 -19.01 17.37
N ASN A 113 -2.70 -19.00 16.83
CA ASN A 113 -3.88 -19.59 17.47
C ASN A 113 -3.96 -21.13 17.23
N ASN A 114 -4.94 -21.79 17.86
CA ASN A 114 -5.09 -23.25 17.79
C ASN A 114 -5.37 -23.80 16.37
N ASN A 115 -5.75 -22.94 15.42
CA ASN A 115 -6.05 -23.30 14.03
C ASN A 115 -4.88 -23.03 13.07
N ALA A 116 -3.67 -22.83 13.61
CA ALA A 116 -2.51 -22.35 12.86
C ALA A 116 -2.78 -21.01 12.14
N GLY A 117 -3.62 -20.17 12.73
CA GLY A 117 -3.99 -18.83 12.27
C GLY A 117 -3.39 -17.71 13.12
N ARG A 118 -3.73 -16.47 12.76
CA ARG A 118 -3.47 -15.27 13.58
C ARG A 118 -4.76 -14.45 13.70
N ASP A 119 -5.00 -13.92 14.90
CA ASP A 119 -6.21 -13.16 15.21
C ASP A 119 -5.99 -11.64 15.02
N HIS A 120 -7.02 -10.84 15.23
CA HIS A 120 -6.97 -9.39 15.07
C HIS A 120 -6.06 -8.76 16.12
N TRP A 121 -5.18 -7.85 15.70
CA TRP A 121 -4.25 -7.19 16.60
C TRP A 121 -4.04 -5.72 16.21
N PRO A 122 -4.89 -4.80 16.68
CA PRO A 122 -4.84 -3.39 16.30
C PRO A 122 -3.68 -2.61 16.93
N ARG A 123 -2.86 -3.25 17.78
CA ARG A 123 -1.82 -2.57 18.55
C ARG A 123 -0.58 -2.20 17.75
N VAL A 124 -0.31 -2.92 16.67
CA VAL A 124 0.81 -2.65 15.76
C VAL A 124 0.52 -3.23 14.39
N SER A 125 1.01 -2.57 13.34
CA SER A 125 0.98 -3.03 11.95
C SER A 125 2.30 -2.66 11.28
N CYS A 126 2.43 -2.96 9.98
CA CYS A 126 3.55 -2.51 9.16
C CYS A 126 3.04 -1.87 7.87
N ALA A 127 3.92 -1.09 7.24
CA ALA A 127 3.73 -0.52 5.92
C ALA A 127 5.04 -0.60 5.13
N LEU A 128 4.93 -0.80 3.83
CA LEU A 128 6.03 -0.65 2.87
C LEU A 128 5.79 0.64 2.08
N LEU A 129 6.82 1.47 1.97
CA LEU A 129 6.81 2.69 1.19
C LEU A 129 7.92 2.65 0.14
N ALA A 130 7.62 3.10 -1.08
CA ALA A 130 8.58 3.20 -2.17
C ALA A 130 8.29 4.42 -3.07
N GLY A 131 9.30 4.88 -3.82
CA GLY A 131 9.16 5.95 -4.81
C GLY A 131 8.81 7.33 -4.23
N GLY A 132 8.33 8.22 -5.10
CA GLY A 132 7.80 9.55 -4.75
C GLY A 132 8.83 10.49 -4.14
N GLY A 133 10.11 10.33 -4.49
CA GLY A 133 11.21 11.14 -3.99
C GLY A 133 11.53 10.91 -2.51
N LEU A 134 10.90 9.92 -1.87
CA LEU A 134 11.15 9.57 -0.48
C LEU A 134 12.57 9.00 -0.31
N ARG A 135 13.20 9.27 0.84
CA ARG A 135 14.43 8.58 1.24
C ARG A 135 14.12 7.13 1.64
N THR A 136 14.11 6.22 0.69
CA THR A 136 13.82 4.79 0.90
C THR A 136 15.10 4.01 1.28
N GLY A 137 15.01 2.69 1.40
CA GLY A 137 16.16 1.82 1.72
C GLY A 137 16.48 1.68 3.20
N GLN A 138 15.48 1.89 4.07
CA GLN A 138 15.64 1.87 5.53
C GLN A 138 14.47 1.16 6.21
N VAL A 139 14.70 0.73 7.47
CA VAL A 139 13.66 0.24 8.38
C VAL A 139 13.44 1.29 9.45
N ILE A 140 12.18 1.71 9.65
CA ILE A 140 11.81 2.75 10.61
C ILE A 140 10.99 2.13 11.72
N GLY A 141 11.50 2.23 12.95
CA GLY A 141 10.89 1.69 14.14
C GLY A 141 11.05 0.18 14.32
N ALA A 142 10.67 -0.30 15.50
CA ALA A 142 10.71 -1.71 15.85
C ALA A 142 9.63 -2.04 16.88
N THR A 143 9.22 -3.30 16.89
CA THR A 143 8.35 -3.84 17.93
C THR A 143 9.14 -4.29 19.15
N ASN A 144 8.44 -4.48 20.27
CA ASN A 144 9.00 -5.22 21.40
C ASN A 144 9.44 -6.63 20.97
N ARG A 145 10.23 -7.31 21.82
CA ARG A 145 10.75 -8.66 21.54
C ARG A 145 9.67 -9.70 21.16
N LEU A 146 8.41 -9.48 21.54
CA LEU A 146 7.29 -10.38 21.25
C LEU A 146 6.50 -10.01 19.99
N GLY A 147 6.79 -8.87 19.35
CA GLY A 147 6.07 -8.40 18.16
C GLY A 147 4.67 -7.84 18.46
N GLU A 148 4.40 -7.44 19.70
CA GLU A 148 3.06 -7.08 20.18
C GLU A 148 2.77 -5.57 20.10
N TYR A 149 3.78 -4.72 20.28
CA TYR A 149 3.64 -3.27 20.35
C TYR A 149 4.84 -2.62 19.67
N ALA A 150 4.64 -1.49 18.99
CA ALA A 150 5.74 -0.61 18.59
C ALA A 150 6.41 -0.02 19.84
N GLU A 151 7.74 -0.16 19.93
CA GLU A 151 8.54 0.29 21.07
C GLU A 151 9.58 1.33 20.63
N ASP A 152 10.34 1.02 19.58
CA ASP A 152 11.25 1.98 18.96
C ASP A 152 10.54 2.72 17.82
N ARG A 153 10.69 4.04 17.79
CA ARG A 153 10.09 4.98 16.84
C ARG A 153 8.68 4.54 16.36
N PRO A 154 7.65 4.53 17.22
CA PRO A 154 6.29 4.26 16.78
C PRO A 154 5.86 5.25 15.71
N VAL A 155 5.22 4.73 14.65
CA VAL A 155 4.72 5.53 13.52
C VAL A 155 3.20 5.44 13.49
N GLN A 156 2.54 6.58 13.37
CA GLN A 156 1.09 6.65 13.17
C GLN A 156 0.75 6.67 11.67
N PHE A 157 -0.42 6.13 11.30
CA PHE A 157 -0.93 6.23 9.92
C PHE A 157 -0.97 7.67 9.42
N GLN A 158 -1.27 8.64 10.30
CA GLN A 158 -1.30 10.05 9.94
C GLN A 158 0.08 10.63 9.62
N GLU A 159 1.18 10.09 10.17
CA GLU A 159 2.53 10.52 9.79
C GLU A 159 2.86 10.09 8.35
N VAL A 160 2.37 8.91 7.94
CA VAL A 160 2.46 8.47 6.53
C VAL A 160 1.64 9.41 5.64
N PHE A 161 0.40 9.74 6.00
CA PHE A 161 -0.40 10.71 5.23
C PHE A 161 0.25 12.08 5.17
N ALA A 162 0.77 12.60 6.28
CA ALA A 162 1.50 13.87 6.33
C ALA A 162 2.71 13.86 5.39
N THR A 163 3.43 12.74 5.32
CA THR A 163 4.56 12.54 4.41
C THR A 163 4.12 12.58 2.94
N LEU A 164 3.04 11.89 2.58
CA LEU A 164 2.51 11.91 1.22
C LEU A 164 2.03 13.31 0.83
N TYR A 165 1.30 13.99 1.71
CA TYR A 165 0.84 15.36 1.46
C TYR A 165 1.99 16.36 1.34
N HIS A 166 3.07 16.16 2.10
CA HIS A 166 4.29 16.94 1.96
C HIS A 166 4.91 16.78 0.57
N GLN A 167 5.02 15.54 0.05
CA GLN A 167 5.50 15.30 -1.32
C GLN A 167 4.59 15.91 -2.39
N LEU A 168 3.28 16.02 -2.12
CA LEU A 168 2.33 16.73 -2.98
C LEU A 168 2.42 18.27 -2.88
N GLY A 169 3.30 18.81 -2.02
CA GLY A 169 3.48 20.25 -1.84
C GLY A 169 2.34 20.93 -1.07
N LEU A 170 1.53 20.16 -0.32
CA LEU A 170 0.39 20.69 0.41
C LEU A 170 0.82 21.37 1.72
N ASN A 171 0.27 22.56 1.99
CA ASN A 171 0.42 23.21 3.29
C ASN A 171 -0.65 22.71 4.26
N LEU A 172 -0.31 21.68 5.02
CA LEU A 172 -1.20 21.03 6.00
C LEU A 172 -1.68 21.93 7.13
N ARG A 173 -1.04 23.08 7.36
CA ARG A 173 -1.47 24.07 8.35
C ARG A 173 -2.57 24.99 7.84
N ALA A 174 -2.75 25.09 6.52
CA ALA A 174 -3.69 25.99 5.88
C ALA A 174 -4.89 25.27 5.27
N ILE A 175 -4.70 24.04 4.78
CA ILE A 175 -5.77 23.27 4.13
C ILE A 175 -6.76 22.75 5.16
N ARG A 176 -8.03 22.94 4.85
CA ARG A 176 -9.18 22.42 5.60
C ARG A 176 -10.32 22.21 4.62
N GLU A 177 -10.95 21.06 4.74
CA GLU A 177 -12.22 20.79 4.07
C GLU A 177 -13.35 21.21 4.99
N PHE A 178 -14.52 21.52 4.44
CA PHE A 178 -15.68 21.85 5.24
C PHE A 178 -16.77 20.80 5.00
N ASP A 179 -17.30 20.24 6.07
CA ASP A 179 -18.45 19.35 5.97
C ASP A 179 -19.70 20.11 5.49
N LEU A 180 -20.80 19.38 5.22
CA LEU A 180 -22.07 19.98 4.77
C LEU A 180 -22.68 20.96 5.79
N ARG A 181 -22.14 21.07 7.00
CA ARG A 181 -22.56 21.99 8.07
C ARG A 181 -21.54 23.11 8.29
N GLY A 182 -20.50 23.22 7.47
CA GLY A 182 -19.45 24.23 7.58
C GLY A 182 -18.44 23.97 8.70
N ARG A 183 -18.36 22.74 9.24
CA ARG A 183 -17.33 22.38 10.22
C ARG A 183 -16.02 22.10 9.50
N PRO A 184 -14.90 22.72 9.92
CA PRO A 184 -13.60 22.42 9.34
C PRO A 184 -13.17 20.99 9.68
N GLN A 185 -12.68 20.27 8.68
CA GLN A 185 -12.04 18.96 8.73
C GLN A 185 -10.58 19.15 8.30
N TYR A 186 -9.66 18.72 9.15
CA TYR A 186 -8.23 18.77 8.86
C TYR A 186 -7.83 17.44 8.21
N LEU A 187 -6.83 17.48 7.33
CA LEU A 187 -6.34 16.27 6.66
C LEU A 187 -5.58 15.33 7.61
N ILE A 188 -5.02 15.88 8.68
CA ILE A 188 -4.31 15.20 9.76
C ILE A 188 -4.59 15.91 11.08
N ASP A 189 -4.40 15.22 12.20
CA ASP A 189 -4.53 15.79 13.54
C ASP A 189 -3.41 16.80 13.83
N GLN A 190 -3.68 17.71 14.76
CA GLN A 190 -2.71 18.72 15.17
C GLN A 190 -1.46 18.07 15.78
N GLY A 191 -0.29 18.56 15.36
CA GLY A 191 1.01 18.08 15.86
C GLY A 191 1.56 16.86 15.12
N ILE A 192 0.80 16.28 14.18
CA ILE A 192 1.35 15.31 13.23
C ILE A 192 2.20 16.05 12.20
N GLU A 193 3.42 15.57 12.00
CA GLU A 193 4.38 16.11 11.05
C GLU A 193 4.84 14.98 10.10
N PRO A 194 5.34 15.31 8.90
CA PRO A 194 5.94 14.31 8.01
C PRO A 194 7.03 13.50 8.69
N MET A 195 7.19 12.25 8.28
CA MET A 195 8.24 11.36 8.78
C MET A 195 9.61 11.91 8.36
N ARG A 196 10.32 12.51 9.31
CA ARG A 196 11.67 13.10 9.11
C ARG A 196 12.66 12.13 8.48
N GLU A 197 12.46 10.83 8.64
CA GLU A 197 13.32 9.80 8.06
C GLU A 197 13.18 9.74 6.53
N LEU A 198 12.00 10.11 6.00
CA LEU A 198 11.62 9.99 4.59
C LEU A 198 11.68 11.31 3.79
N VAL A 199 11.61 12.48 4.45
CA VAL A 199 11.55 13.82 3.81
C VAL A 199 12.87 14.58 3.79
#